data_AF-A0A7C9KKG1-F1
#
_entry.id   AF-A0A7C9KKG1-F1
#
_cell.length_a   1.000
_cell.length_b   1.000
_cell.length_c   1.000
_cell.angle_alpha   90.00
_cell.angle_beta   90.00
_cell.angle_gamma   90.00
#
_symmetry.space_group_name_H-M   'P 1'
#
loop_
_entity.id
_entity.type
_entity.pdbx_description
1 polymer ?
#
loop_
_entity_poly.entity_id
_entity_poly.type
_entity_poly.pdbx_seq_one_letter_code
_entity_poly.pdbx_strand_id
1 'polypeptide(L)'
;MADTDKNDRKKKSQKQSSHFIPYKTTYDLRLNTREPNLINILMQVQGYEYGFFTVLGVRPLSQRGNHKNSAIYVVRCRCGKYAVRTLKAIKNPANVTDMCEHCLHLYNLRRRKIFHTGGKDVDLSELTGIKYKNPLEIKE
;
A
#
# COMPACT_ATOMS: atom_id res chain seq x y z
N MET A 1 -28.32 29.15 36.83
CA MET A 1 -27.08 28.66 36.19
C MET A 1 -27.43 27.37 35.49
N ALA A 2 -27.39 27.38 34.15
CA ALA A 2 -27.84 26.28 33.31
C ALA A 2 -26.61 25.56 32.75
N ASP A 3 -26.22 24.46 33.38
CA ASP A 3 -25.17 23.58 32.86
C ASP A 3 -25.81 22.48 32.02
N THR A 4 -25.70 22.66 30.71
CA THR A 4 -26.08 21.69 29.69
C THR A 4 -24.91 20.76 29.46
N ASP A 5 -24.99 19.57 30.06
CA ASP A 5 -23.99 18.52 29.87
C ASP A 5 -24.10 17.97 28.44
N LYS A 6 -23.13 18.35 27.60
CA LYS A 6 -23.10 18.02 26.18
C LYS A 6 -22.66 16.57 26.00
N ASN A 7 -23.60 15.76 25.52
CA ASN A 7 -23.41 14.42 24.96
C ASN A 7 -22.18 14.32 24.03
N ASP A 8 -21.07 13.81 24.56
CA ASP A 8 -19.90 13.38 23.79
C ASP A 8 -20.21 12.10 23.00
N ARG A 9 -20.88 12.27 21.85
CA ARG A 9 -21.00 11.21 20.84
C ARG A 9 -19.63 10.97 20.19
N LYS A 10 -18.81 10.13 20.82
CA LYS A 10 -17.63 9.51 20.19
C LYS A 10 -18.07 8.81 18.90
N LYS A 11 -17.90 9.48 17.75
CA LYS A 11 -17.99 8.86 16.42
C LYS A 11 -16.94 7.75 16.37
N LYS A 12 -17.36 6.48 16.55
CA LYS A 12 -16.57 5.30 16.20
C LYS A 12 -16.15 5.47 14.74
N SER A 13 -14.88 5.78 14.51
CA SER A 13 -14.28 5.70 13.18
C SER A 13 -14.42 4.23 12.75
N GLN A 14 -15.32 3.97 11.79
CA GLN A 14 -15.37 2.67 11.15
C GLN A 14 -13.98 2.44 10.54
N LYS A 15 -13.21 1.52 11.12
CA LYS A 15 -12.02 0.95 10.49
C LYS A 15 -12.50 0.40 9.14
N GLN A 16 -12.30 1.16 8.08
CA GLN A 16 -12.53 0.69 6.71
C GLN A 16 -11.67 -0.57 6.56
N SER A 17 -12.35 -1.70 6.41
CA SER A 17 -11.74 -3.01 6.25
C SER A 17 -10.66 -2.93 5.19
N SER A 18 -9.41 -3.20 5.56
CA SER A 18 -8.24 -3.06 4.69
C SER A 18 -8.22 -4.06 3.51
N HIS A 19 -9.29 -4.82 3.26
CA HIS A 19 -9.20 -6.13 2.62
C HIS A 19 -10.24 -6.42 1.53
N PHE A 20 -11.00 -5.44 1.02
CA PHE A 20 -11.84 -5.70 -0.15
C PHE A 20 -11.76 -4.57 -1.16
N ILE A 21 -10.99 -4.80 -2.22
CA ILE A 21 -11.07 -3.99 -3.42
C ILE A 21 -11.54 -4.92 -4.54
N PRO A 22 -12.82 -4.90 -4.92
CA PRO A 22 -13.38 -5.82 -5.91
C PRO A 22 -13.00 -5.33 -7.30
N TYR A 23 -11.76 -5.57 -7.71
CA TYR A 23 -11.38 -5.41 -9.11
C TYR A 23 -11.66 -6.74 -9.79
N LYS A 24 -12.69 -6.79 -10.63
CA LYS A 24 -13.02 -8.00 -11.40
C LYS A 24 -11.98 -8.22 -12.51
N THR A 25 -11.39 -7.14 -13.02
CA THR A 25 -10.31 -7.17 -14.02
C THR A 25 -9.40 -5.94 -13.89
N THR A 26 -8.22 -5.95 -14.52
CA THR A 26 -7.31 -4.79 -14.61
C THR A 26 -7.93 -3.58 -15.34
N TYR A 27 -9.06 -3.73 -16.01
CA TYR A 27 -9.80 -2.65 -16.67
C TYR A 27 -10.44 -1.68 -15.67
N ASP A 28 -10.86 -2.16 -14.50
CA ASP A 28 -11.42 -1.33 -13.42
C ASP A 28 -10.38 -0.35 -12.82
N LEU A 29 -9.11 -0.61 -13.11
CA LEU A 29 -7.95 0.17 -12.66
C LEU A 29 -7.45 1.17 -13.70
N ARG A 30 -8.03 1.16 -14.90
CA ARG A 30 -7.69 2.11 -15.96
C ARG A 30 -8.31 3.46 -15.65
N LEU A 31 -7.52 4.51 -15.87
CA LEU A 31 -8.01 5.88 -15.79
C LEU A 31 -8.88 6.18 -17.00
N ASN A 32 -10.07 6.74 -16.74
CA ASN A 32 -10.80 7.47 -17.75
C ASN A 32 -10.08 8.79 -18.03
N THR A 33 -10.21 9.30 -19.26
CA THR A 33 -9.52 10.44 -19.90
C THR A 33 -9.53 11.80 -19.16
N ARG A 34 -10.04 11.87 -17.93
CA ARG A 34 -10.23 13.09 -17.15
C ARG A 34 -8.96 13.62 -16.46
N GLU A 35 -7.89 12.81 -16.34
CA GLU A 35 -6.65 13.17 -15.60
C GLU A 35 -5.38 12.81 -16.41
N PRO A 36 -4.97 13.62 -17.40
CA PRO A 36 -3.86 13.30 -18.31
C PRO A 36 -2.50 13.11 -17.59
N ASN A 37 -2.19 13.95 -16.59
CA ASN A 37 -0.94 13.82 -15.83
C ASN A 37 -0.87 12.49 -15.06
N LEU A 38 -1.99 12.05 -14.50
CA LEU A 38 -2.01 10.78 -13.77
C LEU A 38 -1.89 9.59 -14.72
N ILE A 39 -2.43 9.69 -15.95
CA ILE A 39 -2.24 8.68 -17.00
C ILE A 39 -0.77 8.57 -17.38
N ASN A 40 -0.10 9.70 -17.64
CA ASN A 40 1.33 9.71 -18.01
C ASN A 40 2.20 9.10 -16.91
N ILE A 41 1.96 9.44 -15.65
CA ILE A 41 2.66 8.85 -14.52
C ILE A 41 2.33 7.35 -14.43
N LEU A 42 1.05 6.98 -14.53
CA LEU A 42 0.64 5.58 -14.44
C LEU A 42 1.31 4.72 -15.53
N MET A 43 1.42 5.21 -16.77
CA MET A 43 2.11 4.50 -17.85
C MET A 43 3.58 4.19 -17.53
N GLN A 44 4.24 5.06 -16.75
CA GLN A 44 5.64 4.86 -16.34
C GLN A 44 5.77 3.90 -15.14
N VAL A 45 4.79 3.87 -14.24
CA VAL A 45 4.86 3.08 -13.01
C VAL A 45 4.17 1.72 -13.15
N GLN A 46 3.25 1.55 -14.09
CA GLN A 46 2.51 0.31 -14.28
C GLN A 46 3.46 -0.85 -14.62
N GLY A 47 3.29 -1.98 -13.93
CA GLY A 47 4.18 -3.14 -14.04
C GLY A 47 5.47 -3.02 -13.23
N TYR A 48 5.75 -1.87 -12.63
CA TYR A 48 6.92 -1.73 -11.76
C TYR A 48 6.81 -2.61 -10.52
N GLU A 49 7.86 -3.40 -10.27
CA GLU A 49 7.98 -4.28 -9.13
C GLU A 49 8.91 -3.69 -8.08
N TYR A 50 8.47 -3.69 -6.83
CA TYR A 50 9.30 -3.32 -5.70
C TYR A 50 8.89 -4.10 -4.45
N GLY A 51 9.88 -4.60 -3.72
CA GLY A 51 9.62 -5.49 -2.59
C GLY A 51 8.73 -6.66 -3.00
N PHE A 52 7.58 -6.79 -2.34
CA PHE A 52 6.59 -7.83 -2.67
C PHE A 52 5.47 -7.33 -3.59
N PHE A 53 5.52 -6.10 -4.05
CA PHE A 53 4.44 -5.45 -4.77
C PHE A 53 4.75 -5.25 -6.25
N THR A 54 3.73 -5.47 -7.08
CA THR A 54 3.69 -5.07 -8.48
C THR A 54 2.61 -4.02 -8.66
N VAL A 55 2.93 -2.89 -9.29
CA VAL A 55 1.96 -1.82 -9.54
C VAL A 55 1.06 -2.19 -10.70
N LEU A 56 -0.26 -2.15 -10.49
CA LEU A 56 -1.24 -2.53 -11.52
C LEU A 56 -1.93 -1.36 -12.17
N GLY A 57 -2.22 -0.32 -11.40
CA GLY A 57 -3.12 0.74 -11.85
C GLY A 57 -3.47 1.70 -10.73
N VAL A 58 -4.60 2.38 -10.88
CA VAL A 58 -5.09 3.32 -9.87
C VAL A 58 -6.51 3.00 -9.45
N ARG A 59 -6.84 3.39 -8.22
CA ARG A 59 -8.16 3.22 -7.64
C ARG A 59 -9.19 4.12 -8.34
N PRO A 60 -10.45 3.69 -8.53
CA PRO A 60 -11.52 4.52 -9.07
C PRO A 60 -11.75 5.80 -8.26
N LEU A 61 -12.11 6.89 -8.94
CA LEU A 61 -12.33 8.21 -8.32
C LEU A 61 -13.38 8.16 -7.20
N SER A 62 -14.45 7.37 -7.36
CA SER A 62 -15.50 7.18 -6.35
C SER A 62 -15.00 6.61 -5.02
N GLN A 63 -13.84 5.97 -5.03
CA GLN A 63 -13.24 5.37 -3.84
C GLN A 63 -11.98 6.12 -3.38
N ARG A 64 -11.61 7.23 -4.04
CA ARG A 64 -10.52 8.11 -3.60
C ARG A 64 -11.07 9.06 -2.54
N GLY A 65 -10.34 9.22 -1.43
CA GLY A 65 -10.62 10.30 -0.50
C GLY A 65 -10.15 11.63 -1.07
N ASN A 66 -10.82 12.73 -0.72
CA ASN A 66 -10.48 14.12 -1.14
C ASN A 66 -9.14 14.65 -0.59
N HIS A 67 -8.25 13.78 -0.11
CA HIS A 67 -6.96 14.17 0.45
C HIS A 67 -5.88 14.16 -0.63
N LYS A 68 -5.08 15.24 -0.67
CA LYS A 68 -3.95 15.43 -1.60
C LYS A 68 -2.92 14.28 -1.56
N ASN A 69 -2.83 13.56 -0.44
CA ASN A 69 -1.91 12.43 -0.22
C ASN A 69 -2.64 11.08 -0.14
N SER A 70 -3.80 10.95 -0.80
CA SER A 70 -4.53 9.68 -0.80
C SER A 70 -3.73 8.57 -1.49
N ALA A 71 -3.82 7.35 -0.96
CA ALA A 71 -3.25 6.17 -1.58
C ALA A 71 -4.09 5.81 -2.82
N ILE A 72 -3.59 6.20 -3.99
CA ILE A 72 -4.29 6.08 -5.27
C ILE A 72 -3.85 4.83 -6.03
N TYR A 73 -2.59 4.41 -5.91
CA TYR A 73 -2.03 3.34 -6.72
C TYR A 73 -2.39 1.98 -6.13
N VAL A 74 -2.91 1.11 -6.98
CA VAL A 74 -3.25 -0.26 -6.63
C VAL A 74 -2.06 -1.15 -6.96
N VAL A 75 -1.62 -1.87 -5.94
CA VAL A 75 -0.51 -2.81 -6.03
C VAL A 75 -0.98 -4.22 -5.69
N ARG A 76 -0.42 -5.22 -6.36
CA ARG A 76 -0.63 -6.64 -6.06
C ARG A 76 0.59 -7.19 -5.35
N CYS A 77 0.37 -7.77 -4.18
CA CYS A 77 1.41 -8.48 -3.45
C CYS A 77 1.70 -9.83 -4.12
N ARG A 78 2.92 -10.38 -3.97
CA ARG A 78 3.28 -11.75 -4.40
C ARG A 78 2.35 -12.82 -3.83
N CYS A 79 1.76 -12.61 -2.66
CA CYS A 79 0.75 -13.52 -2.10
C CYS A 79 -0.64 -13.40 -2.75
N GLY A 80 -0.80 -12.58 -3.79
CA GLY A 80 -2.05 -12.36 -4.52
C GLY A 80 -2.98 -11.30 -3.92
N LYS A 81 -2.72 -10.79 -2.71
CA LYS A 81 -3.54 -9.75 -2.08
C LYS A 81 -3.29 -8.37 -2.71
N TYR A 82 -4.36 -7.60 -2.88
CA TYR A 82 -4.28 -6.22 -3.34
C TYR A 82 -4.13 -5.25 -2.18
N ALA A 83 -3.37 -4.19 -2.38
CA ALA A 83 -3.23 -3.09 -1.45
C ALA A 83 -3.19 -1.76 -2.20
N VAL A 84 -3.35 -0.66 -1.47
CA VAL A 84 -3.19 0.70 -2.01
C VAL A 84 -1.94 1.35 -1.45
N ARG A 85 -1.25 2.11 -2.30
CA ARG A 85 -0.03 2.85 -1.97
C ARG A 85 -0.02 4.23 -2.61
N THR A 86 0.77 5.12 -2.04
CA THR A 86 1.02 6.46 -2.58
C THR A 86 2.19 6.41 -3.55
N LEU A 87 2.24 7.36 -4.49
CA LEU A 87 3.39 7.49 -5.40
C LEU A 87 4.70 7.67 -4.64
N LYS A 88 4.66 8.42 -3.52
CA LYS A 88 5.81 8.62 -2.63
C LYS A 88 6.35 7.29 -2.08
N ALA A 89 5.46 6.38 -1.66
CA ALA A 89 5.87 5.08 -1.17
C ALA A 89 6.48 4.20 -2.28
N ILE A 90 5.96 4.30 -3.50
CA ILE A 90 6.47 3.57 -4.66
C ILE A 90 7.82 4.14 -5.12
N LYS A 91 8.02 5.45 -5.09
CA LYS A 91 9.32 6.08 -5.43
C LYS A 91 10.39 5.85 -4.37
N ASN A 92 10.02 5.75 -3.10
CA ASN A 92 10.98 5.66 -2.00
C ASN A 92 11.87 4.41 -2.12
N PRO A 93 13.20 4.57 -2.28
CA PRO A 93 14.13 3.44 -2.35
C PRO A 93 14.24 2.71 -1.01
N ALA A 94 14.00 3.38 0.13
CA ALA A 94 14.06 2.75 1.46
C ALA A 94 12.93 1.72 1.69
N ASN A 95 11.86 1.75 0.89
CA ASN A 95 10.75 0.80 0.96
C ASN A 95 11.06 -0.50 0.19
N VAL A 96 12.26 -1.04 0.35
CA VAL A 96 12.73 -2.25 -0.36
C VAL A 96 11.92 -3.49 0.05
N THR A 97 11.50 -3.56 1.31
CA THR A 97 10.80 -4.71 1.90
C THR A 97 9.30 -4.46 2.09
N ASP A 98 8.72 -3.45 1.41
CA ASP A 98 7.28 -3.18 1.52
C ASP A 98 6.47 -4.38 0.99
N MET A 99 5.43 -4.73 1.75
CA MET A 99 4.61 -5.91 1.52
C MET A 99 3.21 -5.71 2.09
N CYS A 100 2.27 -6.59 1.74
CA CYS A 100 0.91 -6.50 2.27
C CYS A 100 0.89 -6.81 3.78
N GLU A 101 -0.13 -6.30 4.50
CA GLU A 101 -0.30 -6.50 5.94
C GLU A 101 -0.24 -7.98 6.34
N HIS A 102 -0.75 -8.86 5.48
CA HIS A 102 -0.73 -10.29 5.71
C HIS A 102 0.68 -10.88 5.62
N CYS A 103 1.44 -10.55 4.57
CA CYS A 103 2.83 -11.00 4.46
C CYS A 103 3.65 -10.44 5.62
N LEU A 104 3.47 -9.15 5.93
CA LEU A 104 4.16 -8.49 7.04
C LEU A 104 3.89 -9.21 8.36
N HIS A 105 2.64 -9.59 8.62
CA HIS A 105 2.29 -10.35 9.80
C HIS A 105 3.02 -11.70 9.88
N LEU A 106 3.01 -12.47 8.79
CA LEU A 106 3.69 -13.77 8.73
C LEU A 106 5.21 -13.65 8.91
N TYR A 107 5.83 -12.66 8.27
CA TYR A 107 7.26 -12.41 8.42
C TYR A 107 7.63 -12.00 9.85
N ASN A 108 6.80 -11.17 10.49
CA ASN A 108 7.00 -10.79 11.89
C ASN A 108 6.87 -12.00 12.83
N LEU A 109 5.92 -12.91 12.59
CA LEU A 109 5.82 -14.16 13.35
C LEU A 109 7.08 -15.02 13.18
N ARG A 110 7.58 -15.14 11.95
CA ARG A 110 8.83 -15.88 11.67
C ARG A 110 10.04 -15.25 12.36
N ARG A 111 10.17 -13.92 12.31
CA ARG A 111 11.24 -13.17 13.00
C ARG A 111 11.21 -13.43 14.51
N ARG A 112 10.03 -13.33 15.15
CA ARG A 112 9.88 -13.65 16.58
C ARG A 112 10.27 -15.08 16.89
N LYS A 113 9.87 -16.05 16.06
CA LYS A 113 10.24 -17.46 16.27
C LYS A 113 11.75 -17.67 16.26
N ILE A 114 12.45 -17.04 15.31
CA ILE A 114 13.92 -17.11 15.23
C ILE A 114 14.56 -16.47 16.46
N PHE A 115 14.07 -15.31 16.90
CA PHE A 115 14.53 -14.66 18.11
C PHE A 115 14.34 -15.56 19.35
N HIS A 116 13.16 -16.17 19.52
CA HIS A 116 12.90 -17.06 20.65
C HIS A 116 13.71 -18.36 20.63
N THR A 117 14.06 -18.86 19.45
CA THR A 117 14.77 -20.15 19.31
C THR A 117 16.29 -19.96 19.39
N GLY A 118 16.82 -18.90 18.78
CA GLY A 118 18.26 -18.70 18.59
C GLY A 118 18.83 -17.43 19.20
N GLY A 119 18.01 -16.57 19.82
CA GLY A 119 18.43 -15.29 20.40
C GLY A 119 18.90 -14.24 19.39
N LYS A 120 18.86 -14.55 18.08
CA LYS A 120 19.31 -13.66 17.01
C LYS A 120 18.15 -12.79 16.54
N ASP A 121 18.37 -11.47 16.51
CA ASP A 121 17.46 -10.57 15.83
C ASP A 121 17.87 -10.47 14.35
N VAL A 122 16.92 -10.81 13.47
CA VAL A 122 17.15 -10.94 12.02
C VAL A 122 16.36 -9.85 11.33
N ASP A 123 16.99 -9.14 10.38
CA ASP A 123 16.31 -8.09 9.65
C ASP A 123 15.31 -8.66 8.61
N LEU A 124 14.28 -7.88 8.29
CA LEU A 124 13.30 -8.23 7.26
C LEU A 124 13.95 -8.41 5.88
N SER A 125 15.00 -7.65 5.59
CA SER A 125 15.75 -7.77 4.32
C SER A 125 16.43 -9.13 4.19
N GLU A 126 16.94 -9.67 5.29
CA GLU A 126 17.57 -11.00 5.34
C GLU A 126 16.53 -12.12 5.20
N LEU A 127 15.36 -11.97 5.82
CA LEU A 127 14.27 -12.94 5.74
C LEU A 127 13.62 -13.00 4.36
N THR A 128 13.55 -11.86 3.68
CA THR A 128 12.89 -11.72 2.38
C THR A 128 13.84 -11.95 1.21
N GLY A 129 15.14 -11.80 1.44
CA GLY A 129 16.18 -11.91 0.40
C GLY A 129 16.23 -10.71 -0.55
N ILE A 130 15.40 -9.68 -0.34
CA ILE A 130 15.34 -8.49 -1.20
C ILE A 130 16.20 -7.41 -0.56
N LYS A 131 17.38 -7.17 -1.15
CA LYS A 131 18.38 -6.23 -0.60
C LYS A 131 18.35 -4.85 -1.25
N TYR A 132 17.91 -4.76 -2.50
CA TYR A 132 17.93 -3.52 -3.26
C TYR A 132 16.68 -3.38 -4.11
N LYS A 133 16.36 -2.13 -4.41
CA LYS A 133 15.27 -1.72 -5.26
C LYS A 133 15.85 -0.85 -6.37
N ASN A 134 15.48 -1.14 -7.61
CA ASN A 134 15.88 -0.30 -8.74
C ASN A 134 15.16 1.04 -8.61
N PRO A 135 15.86 2.18 -8.57
CA PRO A 135 15.21 3.48 -8.43
C PRO A 135 14.24 3.71 -9.59
N LEU A 136 13.06 4.25 -9.28
CA LEU A 136 12.06 4.62 -10.27
C LEU A 136 12.18 6.11 -10.56
N GLU A 137 12.78 6.45 -11.70
CA GLU A 137 12.79 7.82 -12.23
C GLU A 137 11.52 8.05 -13.04
N ILE A 138 10.66 8.96 -12.56
CA ILE A 138 9.45 9.38 -13.28
C ILE A 138 9.76 10.72 -13.94
N LYS A 139 9.59 10.79 -15.25
CA LYS A 139 9.64 12.04 -16.02
C LYS A 139 8.24 12.66 -15.97
N GLU A 140 8.15 13.87 -15.42
CA GLU A 140 6.91 14.66 -15.40
C GLU A 140 6.63 15.31 -16.77
#